data_AF-A0A7W3IPF9-F1
#
_entry.id   AF-A0A7W3IPF9-F1
#
_cell.length_a   1.000
_cell.length_b   1.000
_cell.length_c   1.000
_cell.angle_alpha   90.00
_cell.angle_beta   90.00
_cell.angle_gamma   90.00
#
_symmetry.space_group_name_H-M   'P 1'
#
loop_
_entity.id
_entity.type
_entity.pdbx_description
1 polymer ?
#
loop_
_entity_poly.entity_id
_entity_poly.type
_entity_poly.pdbx_seq_one_letter_code
_entity_poly.pdbx_strand_id
1 'polypeptide(L)'
;MSAFESTGDAADRLTGLLTAIARHTLTHASGTDFADILTYSLAAAAANVGGPDLLLSGRPASWESSRISSLLSGAMGDDPSHWIRLRTEAVTVPLNVAQLVEDGVLHPGLLGLADAVELLGDRYPDLTDDDPRADDYDRDAASLERRYHLSYAEYAERFETVVTAVVSELRLRTSVTVISDADPESLWWDGETKSILNADPLGDPLVDESWMRAHAVVPLPNVTIAPVRTEDGDE
;
A
#
# COMPACT_ATOMS: atom_id res chain seq x y z
N MET A 1 14.75 25.74 8.92
CA MET A 1 13.96 26.90 9.40
C MET A 1 12.65 27.01 8.59
N SER A 2 11.91 25.90 8.40
CA SER A 2 10.78 25.83 7.44
C SER A 2 9.59 24.98 7.96
N ALA A 3 9.82 23.98 8.83
CA ALA A 3 8.75 23.17 9.40
C ALA A 3 7.93 23.89 10.51
N PHE A 4 8.58 24.74 11.32
CA PHE A 4 7.90 25.45 12.42
C PHE A 4 6.98 26.58 11.94
N GLU A 5 7.32 27.28 10.85
CA GLU A 5 6.43 28.28 10.22
C GLU A 5 5.19 27.61 9.59
N SER A 6 5.32 26.38 9.09
CA SER A 6 4.23 25.60 8.51
C SER A 6 3.19 25.15 9.56
N THR A 7 3.62 24.78 10.77
CA THR A 7 2.71 24.29 11.82
C THR A 7 1.92 25.42 12.47
N GLY A 8 2.56 26.59 12.68
CA GLY A 8 1.89 27.77 13.23
C GLY A 8 0.76 28.27 12.33
N ASP A 9 1.03 28.37 11.03
CA ASP A 9 0.03 28.78 10.03
C ASP A 9 -1.13 27.78 9.88
N ALA A 10 -0.87 26.48 10.05
CA ALA A 10 -1.93 25.47 10.09
C ALA A 10 -2.80 25.61 11.35
N ALA A 11 -2.20 25.85 12.52
CA ALA A 11 -2.91 26.04 13.78
C ALA A 11 -3.79 27.30 13.77
N ASP A 12 -3.30 28.39 13.19
CA ASP A 12 -4.06 29.64 13.04
C ASP A 12 -5.25 29.46 12.09
N ARG A 13 -5.06 28.76 10.97
CA ARG A 13 -6.14 28.42 10.03
C ARG A 13 -7.22 27.55 10.68
N LEU A 14 -6.82 26.52 11.43
CA LEU A 14 -7.75 25.67 12.17
C LEU A 14 -8.52 26.47 13.23
N THR A 15 -7.82 27.33 13.97
CA THR A 15 -8.45 28.20 14.99
C THR A 15 -9.49 29.13 14.38
N GLY A 16 -9.19 29.73 13.22
CA GLY A 16 -10.14 30.56 12.48
C GLY A 16 -11.40 29.79 12.04
N LEU A 17 -11.22 28.57 11.52
CA LEU A 17 -12.32 27.70 11.10
C LEU A 17 -13.21 27.28 12.29
N LEU A 18 -12.61 26.79 13.37
CA LEU A 18 -13.34 26.40 14.58
C LEU A 18 -14.13 27.57 15.18
N THR A 19 -13.53 28.78 15.17
CA THR A 19 -14.22 30.00 15.62
C THR A 19 -15.42 30.33 14.74
N ALA A 20 -15.30 30.16 13.42
CA ALA A 20 -16.41 30.38 12.50
C ALA A 20 -17.55 29.37 12.71
N ILE A 21 -17.22 28.09 12.88
CA ILE A 21 -18.21 27.03 13.18
C ILE A 21 -18.92 27.32 14.49
N ALA A 22 -18.18 27.64 15.56
CA ALA A 22 -18.77 27.96 16.87
C ALA A 22 -19.76 29.14 16.79
N ARG A 23 -19.39 30.22 16.09
CA ARG A 23 -20.29 31.37 15.87
C ARG A 23 -21.54 30.98 15.08
N HIS A 24 -21.39 30.10 14.09
CA HIS A 24 -22.53 29.60 13.31
C HIS A 24 -23.51 28.79 14.16
N THR A 25 -23.01 27.82 14.95
CA THR A 25 -23.85 26.96 15.81
C THR A 25 -24.50 27.73 16.96
N LEU A 26 -23.88 28.80 17.45
CA LEU A 26 -24.48 29.68 18.48
C LEU A 26 -25.67 30.48 17.95
N THR A 27 -25.71 30.77 16.65
CA THR A 27 -26.73 31.62 16.03
C THR A 27 -27.84 30.83 15.34
N HIS A 28 -27.56 29.58 14.96
CA HIS A 28 -28.48 28.69 14.28
C HIS A 28 -28.71 27.46 15.16
N ALA A 29 -29.82 27.43 15.90
CA ALA A 29 -30.25 26.28 16.70
C ALA A 29 -30.78 25.14 15.79
N SER A 30 -29.98 24.74 14.80
CA SER A 30 -30.14 23.42 14.17
C SER A 30 -29.73 22.37 15.19
N GLY A 31 -30.31 21.16 15.11
CA GLY A 31 -30.06 20.09 16.08
C GLY A 31 -28.62 19.55 16.15
N THR A 32 -27.68 20.14 15.42
CA THR A 32 -26.25 19.80 15.42
C THR A 32 -25.48 20.94 16.07
N ASP A 33 -24.86 20.68 17.21
CA ASP A 33 -24.08 21.67 17.94
C ASP A 33 -22.58 21.63 17.59
N PHE A 34 -21.80 22.56 18.15
CA PHE A 34 -20.36 22.62 17.91
C PHE A 34 -19.62 21.34 18.32
N ALA A 35 -20.04 20.71 19.42
CA ALA A 35 -19.38 19.51 19.93
C ALA A 35 -19.62 18.33 18.99
N ASP A 36 -20.83 18.18 18.45
CA ASP A 36 -21.17 17.15 17.47
C ASP A 36 -20.36 17.32 16.17
N ILE A 37 -20.28 18.56 15.65
CA ILE A 37 -19.47 18.86 14.45
C ILE A 37 -17.99 18.54 14.68
N LEU A 38 -17.41 18.98 15.80
CA LEU A 38 -16.01 18.75 16.11
C LEU A 38 -15.71 17.26 16.29
N THR A 39 -16.58 16.55 16.99
CA THR A 39 -16.45 15.10 17.21
C THR A 39 -16.49 14.34 15.90
N TYR A 40 -17.48 14.62 15.04
CA TYR A 40 -17.61 13.95 13.75
C TYR A 40 -16.44 14.29 12.81
N SER A 41 -15.97 15.55 12.81
CA SER A 41 -14.83 15.97 11.99
C SER A 41 -13.54 15.28 12.42
N LEU A 42 -13.31 15.12 13.73
CA LEU A 42 -12.15 14.42 14.26
C LEU A 42 -12.24 12.91 13.98
N ALA A 43 -13.43 12.32 14.09
CA ALA A 43 -13.69 10.93 13.77
C ALA A 43 -13.48 10.64 12.27
N ALA A 44 -13.88 11.55 11.39
CA ALA A 44 -13.60 11.46 9.95
C ALA A 44 -12.09 11.58 9.66
N ALA A 45 -11.39 12.52 10.30
CA ALA A 45 -9.94 12.64 10.17
C ALA A 45 -9.21 11.37 10.63
N ALA A 46 -9.60 10.82 11.78
CA ALA A 46 -9.09 9.54 12.27
C ALA A 46 -9.37 8.41 11.27
N ALA A 47 -10.60 8.29 10.76
CA ALA A 47 -10.96 7.28 9.78
C ALA A 47 -10.14 7.40 8.48
N ASN A 48 -9.86 8.62 8.00
CA ASN A 48 -9.08 8.84 6.77
C ASN A 48 -7.61 8.41 6.92
N VAL A 49 -7.02 8.58 8.11
CA VAL A 49 -5.62 8.19 8.37
C VAL A 49 -5.47 6.73 8.81
N GLY A 50 -6.56 5.96 8.88
CA GLY A 50 -6.54 4.55 9.28
C GLY A 50 -6.83 4.30 10.76
N GLY A 51 -7.17 5.31 11.54
CA GLY A 51 -7.73 5.14 12.88
C GLY A 51 -7.18 6.08 13.95
N PRO A 52 -7.70 5.99 15.18
CA PRO A 52 -7.26 6.82 16.30
C PRO A 52 -5.78 6.66 16.66
N ASP A 53 -5.26 5.44 16.59
CA ASP A 53 -3.88 5.15 16.99
C ASP A 53 -2.87 5.77 16.02
N LEU A 54 -3.12 5.65 14.71
CA LEU A 54 -2.31 6.30 13.68
C LEU A 54 -2.36 7.82 13.76
N LEU A 55 -3.54 8.39 13.97
CA LEU A 55 -3.72 9.84 14.14
C LEU A 55 -2.88 10.39 15.33
N LEU A 56 -2.73 9.61 16.39
CA LEU A 56 -2.06 10.01 17.64
C LEU A 56 -0.61 9.52 17.77
N SER A 57 -0.10 8.84 16.74
CA SER A 57 1.22 8.20 16.72
C SER A 57 2.41 9.16 16.90
N GLY A 58 2.24 10.44 16.60
CA GLY A 58 3.31 11.44 16.71
C GLY A 58 3.70 11.78 18.16
N ARG A 59 2.77 11.63 19.11
CA ARG A 59 3.04 11.82 20.55
C ARG A 59 2.08 10.97 21.38
N PRO A 60 2.28 9.63 21.35
CA PRO A 60 1.43 8.73 22.09
C PRO A 60 1.56 8.99 23.60
N ALA A 61 0.50 8.70 24.35
CA ALA A 61 0.42 8.87 25.81
C ALA A 61 0.53 10.29 26.37
N SER A 62 0.49 11.34 25.54
CA SER A 62 0.25 12.69 26.07
C SER A 62 -1.17 12.80 26.66
N TRP A 63 -1.37 13.74 27.58
CA TRP A 63 -2.70 13.95 28.15
C TRP A 63 -3.70 14.40 27.07
N GLU A 64 -3.25 15.16 26.07
CA GLU A 64 -4.05 15.55 24.91
C GLU A 64 -4.46 14.32 24.09
N SER A 65 -3.50 13.47 23.73
CA SER A 65 -3.75 12.22 23.00
C SER A 65 -4.72 11.31 23.76
N SER A 66 -4.59 11.21 25.09
CA SER A 66 -5.53 10.43 25.92
C SER A 66 -6.96 10.97 25.87
N ARG A 67 -7.14 12.30 25.86
CA ARG A 67 -8.48 12.91 25.74
C ARG A 67 -9.07 12.74 24.35
N ILE A 68 -8.25 12.91 23.31
CA ILE A 68 -8.67 12.70 21.93
C ILE A 68 -9.02 11.23 21.70
N SER A 69 -8.20 10.30 22.17
CA SER A 69 -8.47 8.86 22.11
C SER A 69 -9.81 8.52 22.77
N SER A 70 -10.06 9.03 23.99
CA SER A 70 -11.34 8.80 24.68
C SER A 70 -12.55 9.34 23.89
N LEU A 71 -12.41 10.52 23.28
CA LEU A 71 -13.45 11.11 22.44
C LEU A 71 -13.71 10.26 21.19
N LEU A 72 -12.64 9.84 20.51
CA LEU A 72 -12.71 9.02 19.29
C LEU A 72 -13.29 7.64 19.56
N SER A 73 -12.90 6.95 20.64
CA SER A 73 -13.49 5.66 21.02
C SER A 73 -15.01 5.78 21.21
N GLY A 74 -15.49 6.86 21.82
CA GLY A 74 -16.93 7.10 21.96
C GLY A 74 -17.64 7.39 20.63
N ALA A 75 -16.98 8.07 19.70
CA ALA A 75 -17.56 8.47 18.42
C ALA A 75 -17.52 7.38 17.34
N MET A 76 -16.43 6.60 17.32
CA MET A 76 -16.13 5.62 16.27
C MET A 76 -16.45 4.19 16.69
N GLY A 77 -16.48 3.92 18.00
CA GLY A 77 -16.51 2.57 18.54
C GLY A 77 -15.20 1.81 18.33
N ASP A 78 -15.17 0.57 18.83
CA ASP A 78 -13.95 -0.25 18.86
C ASP A 78 -13.75 -1.11 17.60
N ASP A 79 -14.73 -1.14 16.68
CA ASP A 79 -14.69 -1.96 15.47
C ASP A 79 -14.30 -1.11 14.25
N PRO A 80 -13.12 -1.33 13.64
CA PRO A 80 -12.65 -0.61 12.46
C PRO A 80 -13.59 -0.69 11.26
N SER A 81 -14.39 -1.75 11.13
CA SER A 81 -15.35 -1.90 10.03
C SER A 81 -16.44 -0.82 10.04
N HIS A 82 -16.70 -0.20 11.19
CA HIS A 82 -17.66 0.89 11.32
C HIS A 82 -17.10 2.24 10.84
N TRP A 83 -15.78 2.42 10.86
CA TRP A 83 -15.13 3.69 10.51
C TRP A 83 -15.29 4.03 9.03
N ILE A 84 -15.60 3.02 8.22
CA ILE A 84 -15.77 3.11 6.79
C ILE A 84 -16.79 4.19 6.36
N ARG A 85 -17.81 4.43 7.18
CA ARG A 85 -18.87 5.42 6.92
C ARG A 85 -18.43 6.85 7.20
N LEU A 86 -17.36 7.01 7.99
CA LEU A 86 -16.79 8.29 8.40
C LEU A 86 -15.74 8.80 7.42
N ARG A 87 -15.19 7.93 6.56
CA ARG A 87 -14.20 8.32 5.56
C ARG A 87 -14.75 9.33 4.57
N THR A 88 -13.91 10.31 4.26
CA THR A 88 -14.18 11.37 3.28
C THR A 88 -13.09 11.44 2.20
N GLU A 89 -11.97 10.76 2.38
CA GLU A 89 -10.84 10.75 1.44
C GLU A 89 -10.73 9.40 0.71
N ALA A 90 -10.09 9.39 -0.46
CA ALA A 90 -9.87 8.16 -1.21
C ALA A 90 -8.94 7.21 -0.42
N VAL A 91 -9.22 5.92 -0.51
CA VAL A 91 -8.35 4.88 0.10
C VAL A 91 -7.38 4.39 -0.97
N THR A 92 -6.11 4.32 -0.62
CA THR A 92 -5.07 3.79 -1.50
C THR A 92 -4.59 2.47 -0.97
N VAL A 93 -4.70 1.40 -1.77
CA VAL A 93 -4.13 0.09 -1.44
C VAL A 93 -2.82 -0.07 -2.20
N PRO A 94 -1.67 -0.09 -1.52
CA PRO A 94 -0.39 -0.22 -2.18
C PRO A 94 -0.07 -1.69 -2.49
N LEU A 95 0.51 -1.95 -3.65
CA LEU A 95 1.07 -3.25 -4.00
C LEU A 95 2.48 -3.05 -4.57
N ASN A 96 3.45 -3.78 -4.03
CA ASN A 96 4.76 -3.97 -4.61
C ASN A 96 5.01 -5.46 -4.80
N VAL A 97 5.09 -5.89 -6.06
CA VAL A 97 5.21 -7.31 -6.39
C VAL A 97 6.62 -7.85 -6.11
N ALA A 98 7.66 -7.04 -6.32
CA ALA A 98 9.03 -7.44 -5.98
C ALA A 98 9.18 -7.66 -4.46
N GLN A 99 8.71 -6.71 -3.64
CA GLN A 99 8.68 -6.85 -2.19
C GLN A 99 7.89 -8.08 -1.74
N LEU A 100 6.77 -8.35 -2.39
CA LEU A 100 5.95 -9.52 -2.08
C LEU A 100 6.72 -10.82 -2.32
N VAL A 101 7.37 -10.93 -3.47
CA VAL A 101 8.09 -12.15 -3.89
C VAL A 101 9.34 -12.37 -3.04
N GLU A 102 10.06 -11.30 -2.71
CA GLU A 102 11.33 -11.35 -1.98
C GLU A 102 11.16 -11.43 -0.46
N ASP A 103 9.93 -11.29 0.05
CA ASP A 103 9.64 -11.63 1.44
C ASP A 103 9.66 -13.16 1.64
N GLY A 104 10.87 -13.69 1.78
CA GLY A 104 11.14 -15.12 1.94
C GLY A 104 10.59 -15.74 3.24
N VAL A 105 10.17 -14.92 4.21
CA VAL A 105 9.47 -15.41 5.41
C VAL A 105 8.03 -15.77 5.05
N LEU A 106 7.38 -14.93 4.27
CA LEU A 106 6.00 -15.13 3.85
C LEU A 106 5.89 -16.05 2.62
N HIS A 107 6.92 -16.14 1.78
CA HIS A 107 6.87 -16.76 0.45
C HIS A 107 8.06 -17.72 0.19
N PRO A 108 8.23 -18.78 1.01
CA PRO A 108 9.38 -19.65 0.88
C PRO A 108 9.44 -20.33 -0.50
N GLY A 109 10.58 -20.19 -1.18
CA GLY A 109 10.85 -20.83 -2.46
C GLY A 109 10.42 -20.04 -3.69
N LEU A 110 9.85 -18.84 -3.52
CA LEU A 110 9.83 -17.86 -4.61
C LEU A 110 11.18 -17.17 -4.71
N LEU A 111 11.53 -16.77 -5.93
CA LEU A 111 12.79 -16.10 -6.24
C LEU A 111 12.47 -14.81 -6.98
N GLY A 112 13.09 -13.71 -6.54
CA GLY A 112 13.12 -12.47 -7.29
C GLY A 112 13.87 -12.65 -8.62
N LEU A 113 13.74 -11.67 -9.51
CA LEU A 113 14.42 -11.71 -10.82
C LEU A 113 15.94 -11.79 -10.65
N ALA A 114 16.51 -11.02 -9.71
CA ALA A 114 17.95 -11.01 -9.45
C ALA A 114 18.48 -12.41 -9.08
N ASP A 115 17.86 -13.07 -8.10
CA ASP A 115 18.22 -14.43 -7.68
C ASP A 115 18.01 -15.45 -8.81
N ALA A 116 16.95 -15.28 -9.61
CA ALA A 116 16.66 -16.18 -10.72
C ALA A 116 17.68 -16.07 -11.85
N VAL A 117 18.19 -14.85 -12.12
CA VAL A 117 19.29 -14.61 -13.07
C VAL A 117 20.60 -15.18 -12.53
N GLU A 118 20.88 -15.06 -11.23
CA GLU A 118 22.05 -15.70 -10.62
C GLU A 118 22.01 -17.23 -10.81
N LEU A 119 20.89 -17.88 -10.51
CA LEU A 119 20.70 -19.32 -10.72
C LEU A 119 20.74 -19.74 -12.20
N LEU A 120 20.37 -18.85 -13.12
CA LEU A 120 20.57 -19.09 -14.55
C LEU A 120 22.07 -19.08 -14.88
N GLY A 121 22.81 -18.12 -14.33
CA GLY A 121 24.27 -17.99 -14.48
C GLY A 121 25.03 -19.24 -14.03
N ASP A 122 24.59 -19.90 -12.95
CA ASP A 122 25.16 -21.18 -12.48
C ASP A 122 25.14 -22.30 -13.53
N ARG A 123 24.29 -22.20 -14.57
CA ARG A 123 24.24 -23.16 -15.68
C ARG A 123 25.31 -22.91 -16.74
N TYR A 124 25.91 -21.73 -16.73
CA TYR A 124 26.94 -21.28 -17.65
C TYR A 124 28.25 -21.05 -16.87
N PRO A 125 28.84 -22.09 -16.26
CA PRO A 125 30.08 -21.93 -15.51
C PRO A 125 31.20 -21.50 -16.45
N ASP A 126 32.08 -20.64 -15.94
CA ASP A 126 33.27 -20.11 -16.63
C ASP A 126 32.94 -19.39 -17.94
N LEU A 127 31.74 -18.81 -18.08
CA LEU A 127 31.36 -18.01 -19.24
C LEU A 127 32.26 -16.77 -19.36
N THR A 128 32.81 -16.58 -20.55
CA THR A 128 33.59 -15.37 -20.90
C THR A 128 32.96 -14.68 -22.10
N ASP A 129 33.27 -13.40 -22.32
CA ASP A 129 32.71 -12.62 -23.44
C ASP A 129 32.95 -13.25 -24.83
N ASP A 130 34.05 -13.99 -25.00
CA ASP A 130 34.38 -14.69 -26.26
C ASP A 130 33.77 -16.11 -26.37
N ASP A 131 32.99 -16.56 -25.37
CA ASP A 131 32.38 -17.89 -25.36
C ASP A 131 31.16 -17.92 -26.30
N PRO A 132 31.06 -18.87 -27.25
CA PRO A 132 29.88 -18.98 -28.11
C PRO A 132 28.57 -19.23 -27.36
N ARG A 133 28.63 -19.66 -26.09
CA ARG A 133 27.45 -19.81 -25.21
C ARG A 133 26.95 -18.47 -24.65
N ALA A 134 27.69 -17.37 -24.80
CA ALA A 134 27.29 -16.06 -24.29
C ALA A 134 25.97 -15.59 -24.94
N ASP A 135 25.82 -15.81 -26.24
CA ASP A 135 24.58 -15.50 -26.98
C ASP A 135 23.38 -16.33 -26.46
N ASP A 136 23.61 -17.54 -25.98
CA ASP A 136 22.56 -18.39 -25.41
C ASP A 136 22.16 -17.92 -24.01
N TYR A 137 23.14 -17.56 -23.17
CA TYR A 137 22.89 -16.96 -21.86
C TYR A 137 22.10 -15.65 -21.96
N ASP A 138 22.52 -14.73 -22.83
CA ASP A 138 21.82 -13.44 -23.03
C ASP A 138 20.38 -13.65 -23.50
N ARG A 139 20.15 -14.63 -24.38
CA ARG A 139 18.80 -14.98 -24.86
C ARG A 139 17.93 -15.55 -23.74
N ASP A 140 18.49 -16.45 -22.93
CA ASP A 140 17.79 -17.06 -21.79
C ASP A 140 17.50 -16.01 -20.70
N ALA A 141 18.46 -15.15 -20.38
CA ALA A 141 18.32 -14.08 -19.39
C ALA A 141 17.24 -13.08 -19.82
N ALA A 142 17.30 -12.59 -21.05
CA ALA A 142 16.29 -11.68 -21.59
C ALA A 142 14.90 -12.34 -21.66
N SER A 143 14.83 -13.66 -21.91
CA SER A 143 13.56 -14.39 -21.84
C SER A 143 13.03 -14.53 -20.42
N LEU A 144 13.90 -14.77 -19.44
CA LEU A 144 13.55 -14.83 -18.03
C LEU A 144 13.00 -13.49 -17.55
N GLU A 145 13.72 -12.40 -17.81
CA GLU A 145 13.32 -11.03 -17.50
C GLU A 145 11.92 -10.70 -18.05
N ARG A 146 11.68 -10.95 -19.35
CA ARG A 146 10.36 -10.75 -19.97
C ARG A 146 9.24 -11.55 -19.28
N ARG A 147 9.53 -12.78 -18.85
CA ARG A 147 8.54 -13.61 -18.13
C ARG A 147 8.27 -13.11 -16.72
N TYR A 148 9.26 -12.55 -16.05
CA TYR A 148 9.08 -11.85 -14.77
C TYR A 148 8.21 -10.61 -14.92
N HIS A 149 8.52 -9.71 -15.86
CA HIS A 149 7.67 -8.54 -16.11
C HIS A 149 6.23 -8.92 -16.44
N LEU A 150 6.01 -9.93 -17.30
CA LEU A 150 4.66 -10.40 -17.62
C LEU A 150 3.94 -10.97 -16.40
N SER A 151 4.62 -11.85 -15.64
CA SER A 151 4.05 -12.49 -14.45
C SER A 151 3.69 -11.47 -13.37
N TYR A 152 4.54 -10.46 -13.15
CA TYR A 152 4.31 -9.42 -12.15
C TYR A 152 3.18 -8.49 -12.57
N ALA A 153 3.12 -8.10 -13.84
CA ALA A 153 2.02 -7.31 -14.39
C ALA A 153 0.68 -8.05 -14.28
N GLU A 154 0.64 -9.33 -14.66
CA GLU A 154 -0.58 -10.17 -14.52
C GLU A 154 -1.01 -10.31 -13.06
N TYR A 155 -0.06 -10.46 -12.13
CA TYR A 155 -0.37 -10.52 -10.71
C TYR A 155 -0.99 -9.19 -10.22
N ALA A 156 -0.38 -8.05 -10.58
CA ALA A 156 -0.89 -6.73 -10.22
C ALA A 156 -2.31 -6.48 -10.75
N GLU A 157 -2.60 -6.83 -12.01
CA GLU A 157 -3.95 -6.70 -12.60
C GLU A 157 -5.00 -7.57 -11.87
N ARG A 158 -4.64 -8.82 -11.54
CA ARG A 158 -5.53 -9.72 -10.79
C ARG A 158 -5.76 -9.21 -9.37
N PHE A 159 -4.71 -8.73 -8.71
CA PHE A 159 -4.78 -8.15 -7.38
C PHE A 159 -5.70 -6.93 -7.37
N GLU A 160 -5.53 -6.00 -8.31
CA GLU A 160 -6.39 -4.83 -8.46
C GLU A 160 -7.86 -5.22 -8.67
N THR A 161 -8.11 -6.23 -9.51
CA THR A 161 -9.46 -6.76 -9.75
C THR A 161 -10.09 -7.29 -8.45
N VAL A 162 -9.33 -8.05 -7.66
CA VAL A 162 -9.83 -8.62 -6.39
C VAL A 162 -10.04 -7.55 -5.33
N VAL A 163 -9.11 -6.59 -5.17
CA VAL A 163 -9.31 -5.46 -4.24
C VAL A 163 -10.55 -4.66 -4.60
N THR A 164 -10.74 -4.37 -5.89
CA THR A 164 -11.93 -3.65 -6.38
C THR A 164 -13.22 -4.41 -6.05
N ALA A 165 -13.21 -5.73 -6.21
CA ALA A 165 -14.34 -6.58 -5.84
C ALA A 165 -14.62 -6.55 -4.33
N VAL A 166 -13.60 -6.78 -3.49
CA VAL A 166 -13.70 -6.75 -2.01
C VAL A 166 -14.27 -5.43 -1.52
N VAL A 167 -13.74 -4.34 -2.06
CA VAL A 167 -14.13 -2.99 -1.67
C VAL A 167 -15.55 -2.64 -2.12
N SER A 168 -15.99 -3.13 -3.29
CA SER A 168 -17.33 -2.87 -3.81
C SER A 168 -18.43 -3.36 -2.86
N GLU A 169 -18.17 -4.44 -2.11
CA GLU A 169 -19.07 -4.99 -1.10
C GLU A 169 -19.25 -4.04 0.09
N LEU A 170 -18.22 -3.25 0.41
CA LEU A 170 -18.18 -2.36 1.56
C LEU A 170 -18.98 -1.06 1.37
N ARG A 171 -19.45 -0.77 0.14
CA ARG A 171 -20.29 0.40 -0.20
C ARG A 171 -19.73 1.73 0.33
N LEU A 172 -18.43 1.94 0.13
CA LEU A 172 -17.76 3.17 0.49
C LEU A 172 -18.38 4.40 -0.18
N ARG A 173 -18.32 5.55 0.51
CA ARG A 173 -18.68 6.86 -0.06
C ARG A 173 -17.57 7.47 -0.91
N THR A 174 -16.37 6.91 -0.80
CA THR A 174 -15.14 7.38 -1.41
C THR A 174 -14.59 6.32 -2.36
N SER A 175 -13.77 6.73 -3.31
CA SER A 175 -13.10 5.81 -4.23
C SER A 175 -11.99 5.05 -3.51
N VAL A 176 -11.73 3.83 -3.96
CA VAL A 176 -10.52 3.09 -3.61
C VAL A 176 -9.74 2.85 -4.88
N THR A 177 -8.43 3.07 -4.80
CA THR A 177 -7.50 2.88 -5.91
C THR A 177 -6.37 1.99 -5.46
N VAL A 178 -5.99 1.04 -6.31
CA VAL A 178 -4.74 0.30 -6.12
C VAL A 178 -3.64 1.09 -6.80
N ILE A 179 -2.50 1.24 -6.12
CA ILE A 179 -1.28 1.73 -6.75
C ILE A 179 -0.29 0.58 -6.69
N SER A 180 0.07 0.07 -7.86
CA SER A 180 0.94 -1.09 -8.00
C SER A 180 2.30 -0.72 -8.59
N ASP A 181 3.35 -1.26 -7.99
CA ASP A 181 4.65 -1.43 -8.60
C ASP A 181 4.82 -2.90 -9.00
N ALA A 182 4.85 -3.13 -10.32
CA ALA A 182 5.00 -4.45 -10.93
C ALA A 182 6.37 -4.62 -11.59
N ASP A 183 7.32 -3.73 -11.31
CA ASP A 183 8.69 -3.84 -11.79
C ASP A 183 9.46 -4.90 -10.97
N PRO A 184 9.90 -6.02 -11.58
CA PRO A 184 10.73 -7.00 -10.90
C PRO A 184 12.11 -6.48 -10.49
N GLU A 185 12.54 -5.32 -10.99
CA GLU A 185 13.78 -4.65 -10.60
C GLU A 185 13.57 -3.54 -9.55
N SER A 186 12.35 -3.43 -9.00
CA SER A 186 12.00 -2.42 -8.00
C SER A 186 12.90 -2.51 -6.76
N LEU A 187 13.64 -1.43 -6.48
CA LEU A 187 14.55 -1.30 -5.33
C LEU A 187 13.80 -0.83 -4.07
N TRP A 188 12.77 -1.58 -3.67
CA TRP A 188 11.88 -1.20 -2.56
C TRP A 188 12.59 -1.04 -1.20
N TRP A 189 13.80 -1.57 -1.05
CA TRP A 189 14.61 -1.53 0.17
C TRP A 189 15.61 -0.37 0.25
N ASP A 190 15.87 0.36 -0.83
CA ASP A 190 17.01 1.31 -0.89
C ASP A 190 16.77 2.62 -0.13
N GLY A 191 15.51 2.93 0.23
CA GLY A 191 15.10 4.12 0.97
C GLY A 191 15.29 5.46 0.22
N GLU A 192 15.84 5.43 -0.99
CA GLU A 192 16.11 6.58 -1.84
C GLU A 192 15.11 6.68 -3.00
N THR A 193 14.62 5.55 -3.49
CA THR A 193 13.51 5.50 -4.45
C THR A 193 12.17 5.69 -3.74
N LYS A 194 11.24 6.40 -4.40
CA LYS A 194 9.83 6.54 -3.98
C LYS A 194 9.07 5.22 -4.22
N SER A 195 9.63 4.11 -3.77
CA SER A 195 9.07 2.80 -3.98
C SER A 195 7.85 2.65 -3.10
N ILE A 196 6.79 2.13 -3.71
CA ILE A 196 5.57 1.80 -2.99
C ILE A 196 5.90 0.61 -2.10
N LEU A 197 5.52 0.68 -0.82
CA LEU A 197 5.64 -0.45 0.10
C LEU A 197 4.27 -1.12 0.25
N ASN A 198 4.27 -2.45 0.34
CA ASN A 198 3.08 -3.23 0.66
C ASN A 198 2.43 -2.79 1.97
N ALA A 199 1.16 -3.14 2.13
CA ALA A 199 0.38 -2.76 3.30
C ALA A 199 1.07 -3.17 4.61
N ASP A 200 1.11 -2.24 5.58
CA ASP A 200 1.61 -2.49 6.93
C ASP A 200 0.45 -2.95 7.83
N PRO A 201 0.55 -4.10 8.53
CA PRO A 201 -0.46 -4.55 9.50
C PRO A 201 -0.71 -3.58 10.66
N LEU A 202 0.23 -2.67 10.94
CA LEU A 202 0.08 -1.59 11.92
C LEU A 202 -0.46 -0.29 11.29
N GLY A 203 -0.64 -0.30 9.97
CA GLY A 203 -1.18 0.79 9.18
C GLY A 203 -2.71 0.79 9.18
N ASP A 204 -3.28 1.27 8.08
CA ASP A 204 -4.72 1.42 7.92
C ASP A 204 -5.41 0.03 7.84
N PRO A 205 -6.31 -0.32 8.79
CA PRO A 205 -6.94 -1.64 8.83
C PRO A 205 -7.77 -1.99 7.58
N LEU A 206 -8.37 -0.99 6.92
CA LEU A 206 -9.12 -1.23 5.68
C LEU A 206 -8.17 -1.58 4.53
N VAL A 207 -7.00 -0.93 4.49
CA VAL A 207 -5.96 -1.22 3.51
C VAL A 207 -5.40 -2.61 3.76
N ASP A 208 -5.00 -2.92 5.00
CA ASP A 208 -4.48 -4.23 5.40
C ASP A 208 -5.48 -5.36 5.09
N GLU A 209 -6.74 -5.23 5.51
CA GLU A 209 -7.75 -6.26 5.26
C GLU A 209 -8.00 -6.47 3.76
N SER A 210 -8.11 -5.40 2.99
CA SER A 210 -8.32 -5.49 1.54
C SER A 210 -7.12 -6.14 0.85
N TRP A 211 -5.92 -5.78 1.27
CA TRP A 211 -4.66 -6.32 0.76
C TRP A 211 -4.54 -7.82 1.06
N MET A 212 -4.76 -8.21 2.32
CA MET A 212 -4.68 -9.60 2.77
C MET A 212 -5.71 -10.50 2.09
N ARG A 213 -6.95 -10.00 1.88
CA ARG A 213 -7.97 -10.75 1.15
C ARG A 213 -7.60 -10.96 -0.31
N ALA A 214 -7.02 -9.95 -0.97
CA ALA A 214 -6.56 -10.08 -2.34
C ALA A 214 -5.37 -11.05 -2.43
N HIS A 215 -4.37 -10.89 -1.57
CA HIS A 215 -3.22 -11.78 -1.47
C HIS A 215 -3.60 -13.25 -1.23
N ALA A 216 -4.58 -13.51 -0.37
CA ALA A 216 -5.03 -14.87 -0.07
C ALA A 216 -5.69 -15.60 -1.27
N VAL A 217 -6.19 -14.86 -2.26
CA VAL A 217 -6.96 -15.41 -3.39
C VAL A 217 -6.17 -15.40 -4.69
N VAL A 218 -5.31 -14.40 -4.90
CA VAL A 218 -4.50 -14.28 -6.11
C VAL A 218 -3.27 -15.19 -6.00
N PRO A 219 -3.09 -16.17 -6.89
CA PRO A 219 -1.91 -17.01 -6.89
C PRO A 219 -0.64 -16.18 -7.08
N LEU A 220 0.38 -16.47 -6.28
CA LEU A 220 1.66 -15.77 -6.32
C LEU A 220 2.34 -15.90 -7.71
N PRO A 221 3.08 -14.86 -8.16
CA PRO A 221 3.71 -14.84 -9.47
C PRO A 221 4.94 -15.76 -9.47
N ASN A 222 4.74 -17.04 -9.79
CA ASN A 222 5.80 -18.03 -9.85
C ASN A 222 6.33 -18.19 -11.28
N VAL A 223 7.58 -17.79 -11.52
CA VAL A 223 8.24 -17.91 -12.81
C VAL A 223 9.18 -19.11 -12.81
N THR A 224 8.95 -20.05 -13.73
CA THR A 224 9.82 -21.23 -13.88
C THR A 224 11.16 -20.84 -14.49
N ILE A 225 12.27 -21.18 -13.86
CA ILE A 225 13.61 -20.97 -14.41
C ILE A 225 13.95 -22.11 -15.39
N ALA A 226 13.37 -22.10 -16.59
CA ALA A 226 13.65 -23.04 -17.67
C ALA A 226 14.25 -22.31 -18.88
N PRO A 227 15.15 -22.97 -19.65
CA PRO A 227 15.72 -22.40 -20.87
C PRO A 227 14.64 -22.19 -21.93
N VAL A 228 14.88 -21.27 -22.85
CA VAL A 228 14.04 -21.15 -24.05
C VAL A 228 14.19 -22.44 -24.84
N ARG A 229 13.10 -23.20 -25.02
CA ARG A 229 13.11 -24.27 -26.02
C ARG A 229 13.35 -23.61 -27.37
N THR A 230 14.52 -23.84 -27.95
CA THR A 230 14.68 -23.73 -29.39
C THR A 230 13.68 -24.69 -30.00
N GLU A 231 12.63 -24.17 -30.65
CA GLU A 231 11.88 -25.00 -31.60
C GLU A 231 12.92 -25.51 -32.60
N ASP A 232 13.13 -26.82 -32.57
CA ASP A 232 14.15 -27.50 -33.36
C ASP A 232 14.04 -27.08 -34.83
N GLY A 233 15.19 -26.74 -35.41
CA GLY A 233 15.36 -26.75 -36.84
C GLY A 233 15.19 -28.18 -37.34
N ASP A 234 13.97 -28.51 -37.76
CA ASP A 234 13.74 -29.56 -38.73
C ASP A 234 14.36 -29.11 -40.07
N GLU A 235 15.54 -29.66 -40.40
CA GLU A 235 15.93 -30.03 -41.77
C GLU A 235 17.09 -31.05 -41.80
#